data_AF-A0A847G3J6-F1
#
_entry.id   AF-A0A847G3J6-F1
#
_cell.length_a   1.000
_cell.length_b   1.000
_cell.length_c   1.000
_cell.angle_alpha   90.00
_cell.angle_beta   90.00
_cell.angle_gamma   90.00
#
_symmetry.space_group_name_H-M   'P 1'
#
loop_
_entity.id
_entity.type
_entity.pdbx_description
1 polymer ?
#
loop_
_entity_poly.entity_id
_entity_poly.type
_entity_poly.pdbx_seq_one_letter_code
_entity_poly.pdbx_strand_id
1 'polypeptide(L)'
;MTSPVLSTKLFIPPPRPKTVLRPRLIEGINEGLHRKLTLICAPAGFGKTTLVSEWSAGCGRPIAWVSLDSSDNDPLRFIRCFISALQTIIPHIGRGITGILDSPSPPPVETILSALVNELAVIDKKTILVMDDYHLIESHEVDQILAFLIEHLPPKVHLVITTREDPNLPVARMRARDQVTELRASDLSFNLSEAGEFLNDVMKLNLKQEDIASLENRTEGWITGLQLAAISLRGQKEPGEFIRGFSGSHHFVLDYLIEEVIKQQESHIQSFLLCTSILERMCGPLCDELMENPAGTGQKKLEYLEQANLFVIPLDSERRWYRYHHLFADLLRQRLHQIPPVLSSMSMEMT
;
A
#
# COMPACT_ATOMS: atom_id res chain seq x y z
N MET A 1 -14.74 -30.12 1.40
CA MET A 1 -13.32 -30.44 1.18
C MET A 1 -12.57 -29.13 1.15
N THR A 2 -11.71 -28.89 2.14
CA THR A 2 -10.93 -27.66 2.28
C THR A 2 -9.78 -27.68 1.29
N SER A 3 -9.63 -26.59 0.53
CA SER A 3 -8.56 -26.47 -0.46
C SER A 3 -7.23 -26.23 0.25
N PRO A 4 -6.15 -26.94 -0.11
CA PRO A 4 -4.83 -26.71 0.47
C PRO A 4 -4.37 -25.26 0.26
N VAL A 5 -3.58 -24.74 1.19
CA VAL A 5 -2.91 -23.44 1.01
C VAL A 5 -1.89 -23.60 -0.10
N LEU A 6 -1.97 -22.73 -1.11
CA LEU A 6 -1.05 -22.75 -2.23
C LEU A 6 0.34 -22.37 -1.72
N SER A 7 1.32 -23.28 -1.85
CA SER A 7 2.66 -23.07 -1.31
C SER A 7 3.35 -21.82 -1.86
N THR A 8 3.00 -21.39 -3.07
CA THR A 8 3.55 -20.16 -3.67
C THR A 8 3.25 -18.90 -2.84
N LYS A 9 2.16 -18.90 -2.07
CA LYS A 9 1.79 -17.80 -1.15
C LYS A 9 2.75 -17.66 0.03
N LEU A 10 3.49 -18.73 0.35
CA LEU A 10 4.32 -18.81 1.56
C LEU A 10 5.80 -18.48 1.31
N PHE A 11 6.19 -18.21 0.05
CA PHE A 11 7.56 -17.84 -0.26
C PHE A 11 7.75 -16.33 -0.13
N ILE A 12 8.90 -15.97 0.45
CA ILE A 12 9.40 -14.60 0.40
C ILE A 12 9.78 -14.31 -1.07
N PRO A 13 9.18 -13.29 -1.71
CA PRO A 13 9.55 -12.93 -3.08
C PRO A 13 11.04 -12.60 -3.14
N PRO A 14 11.80 -13.13 -4.12
CA PRO A 14 13.23 -12.90 -4.20
C PRO A 14 13.52 -11.42 -4.45
N PRO A 15 14.53 -10.83 -3.78
CA PRO A 15 14.94 -9.46 -4.05
C PRO A 15 15.40 -9.34 -5.50
N ARG A 16 15.00 -8.26 -6.18
CA ARG A 16 15.45 -8.02 -7.55
C ARG A 16 16.95 -7.67 -7.54
N PRO A 17 17.75 -8.15 -8.51
CA PRO A 17 19.22 -7.98 -8.51
C PRO A 17 19.69 -6.53 -8.77
N LYS A 18 18.77 -5.58 -9.01
CA LYS A 18 19.07 -4.16 -9.25
C LYS A 18 18.07 -3.27 -8.50
N THR A 19 17.95 -3.50 -7.20
CA THR A 19 17.13 -2.67 -6.31
C THR A 19 18.00 -1.58 -5.70
N VAL A 20 17.47 -0.36 -5.61
CA VAL A 20 18.10 0.74 -4.87
C VAL A 20 17.98 0.42 -3.38
N LEU A 21 19.10 0.42 -2.67
CA LEU A 21 19.11 0.14 -1.24
C LEU A 21 18.41 1.27 -0.47
N ARG A 22 17.66 0.90 0.56
CA ARG A 22 16.89 1.88 1.37
C ARG A 22 17.24 1.83 2.86
N PRO A 23 18.49 2.15 3.27
CA PRO A 23 18.95 1.99 4.65
C PRO A 23 18.04 2.68 5.67
N ARG A 24 17.58 3.90 5.40
CA ARG A 24 16.68 4.65 6.30
C ARG A 24 15.39 3.91 6.65
N LEU A 25 14.82 3.18 5.68
CA LEU A 25 13.58 2.42 5.89
C LEU A 25 13.86 1.10 6.60
N ILE A 26 14.96 0.44 6.23
CA ILE A 26 15.44 -0.78 6.91
C ILE A 26 15.73 -0.49 8.39
N GLU A 27 16.41 0.60 8.68
CA GLU A 27 16.68 1.08 10.04
C GLU A 27 15.38 1.35 10.79
N GLY A 28 14.43 2.09 10.20
CA GLY A 28 13.12 2.35 10.81
C GLY A 28 12.34 1.06 11.14
N ILE A 29 12.36 0.06 10.25
CA ILE A 29 11.74 -1.25 10.54
C ILE A 29 12.47 -1.95 11.70
N ASN A 30 13.81 -1.95 11.67
CA ASN A 30 14.63 -2.60 12.70
C ASN A 30 14.45 -1.98 14.09
N GLU A 31 14.42 -0.65 14.17
CA GLU A 31 14.13 0.07 15.41
C GLU A 31 12.74 -0.29 15.95
N GLY A 32 11.77 -0.46 15.05
CA GLY A 32 10.39 -0.85 15.36
C GLY A 32 10.19 -2.29 15.85
N LEU A 33 11.19 -3.16 15.77
CA LEU A 33 11.05 -4.60 16.08
C LEU A 33 10.78 -4.94 17.55
N HIS A 34 10.83 -3.96 18.45
CA HIS A 34 10.41 -4.12 19.85
C HIS A 34 8.89 -3.95 20.03
N ARG A 35 8.22 -3.35 19.04
CA ARG A 35 6.77 -3.16 19.00
C ARG A 35 6.07 -4.41 18.45
N LYS A 36 4.74 -4.43 18.48
CA LYS A 36 3.95 -5.58 18.00
C LYS A 36 3.78 -5.62 16.49
N LEU A 37 3.64 -4.45 15.87
CA LEU A 37 3.28 -4.30 14.47
C LEU A 37 4.20 -3.31 13.75
N THR A 38 4.61 -3.66 12.54
CA THR A 38 5.05 -2.71 11.51
C THR A 38 4.00 -2.68 10.41
N LEU A 39 3.39 -1.53 10.17
CA LEU A 39 2.39 -1.31 9.13
C LEU A 39 3.00 -0.49 8.00
N ILE A 40 3.10 -1.09 6.82
CA ILE A 40 3.61 -0.45 5.60
C ILE A 40 2.43 -0.20 4.67
N CYS A 41 1.94 1.04 4.65
CA CYS A 41 0.71 1.43 3.99
C CYS A 41 0.96 2.55 2.97
N ALA A 42 0.80 2.23 1.69
CA ALA A 42 1.00 3.17 0.58
C ALA A 42 0.33 2.63 -0.68
N PRO A 43 0.05 3.47 -1.70
CA PRO A 43 -0.55 3.02 -2.95
C PRO A 43 0.26 1.94 -3.68
N ALA A 44 -0.31 1.43 -4.77
CA ALA A 44 0.41 0.58 -5.71
C ALA A 44 1.68 1.28 -6.24
N GLY A 45 2.73 0.51 -6.46
CA GLY A 45 3.95 1.04 -7.08
C GLY A 45 4.92 1.81 -6.17
N PHE A 46 4.69 1.82 -4.85
CA PHE A 46 5.63 2.39 -3.85
C PHE A 46 6.67 1.38 -3.32
N GLY A 47 6.73 0.18 -3.90
CA GLY A 47 7.78 -0.80 -3.58
C GLY A 47 7.65 -1.49 -2.22
N LYS A 48 6.46 -1.53 -1.60
CA LYS A 48 6.20 -2.16 -0.28
C LYS A 48 6.77 -3.57 -0.19
N THR A 49 6.32 -4.48 -1.05
CA THR A 49 6.80 -5.88 -1.10
C THR A 49 8.30 -5.96 -1.36
N THR A 50 8.84 -5.09 -2.23
CA THR A 50 10.28 -5.05 -2.52
C THR A 50 11.09 -4.67 -1.30
N LEU A 51 10.65 -3.66 -0.54
CA LEU A 51 11.27 -3.24 0.71
C LEU A 51 11.27 -4.37 1.74
N VAL A 52 10.13 -5.05 1.94
CA VAL A 52 10.04 -6.11 2.95
C VAL A 52 10.86 -7.33 2.54
N SER A 53 10.88 -7.70 1.25
CA SER A 53 11.75 -8.76 0.73
C SER A 53 13.23 -8.45 0.92
N GLU A 54 13.67 -7.22 0.61
CA GLU A 54 15.04 -6.77 0.81
C GLU A 54 15.42 -6.80 2.30
N TRP A 55 14.59 -6.20 3.16
CA TRP A 55 14.77 -6.21 4.60
C TRP A 55 14.82 -7.64 5.16
N SER A 56 13.97 -8.54 4.67
CA SER A 56 13.91 -9.93 5.10
C SER A 56 15.23 -10.67 4.86
N ALA A 57 15.93 -10.37 3.76
CA ALA A 57 17.23 -10.98 3.46
C ALA A 57 18.33 -10.59 4.47
N GLY A 58 18.24 -9.41 5.09
CA GLY A 58 19.21 -8.89 6.06
C GLY A 58 18.79 -8.97 7.54
N CYS A 59 17.55 -9.35 7.84
CA CYS A 59 16.97 -9.24 9.19
C CYS A 59 17.64 -10.15 10.25
N GLY A 60 18.19 -11.30 9.84
CA GLY A 60 18.85 -12.26 10.74
C GLY A 60 17.91 -12.98 11.73
N ARG A 61 16.58 -12.83 11.58
CA ARG A 61 15.55 -13.52 12.36
C ARG A 61 14.73 -14.47 11.47
N PRO A 62 14.15 -15.56 12.01
CA PRO A 62 13.19 -16.38 11.28
C PRO A 62 11.97 -15.55 10.83
N ILE A 63 11.67 -15.62 9.53
CA ILE A 63 10.56 -14.91 8.89
C ILE A 63 9.62 -15.94 8.28
N ALA A 64 8.35 -15.89 8.69
CA ALA A 64 7.23 -16.50 8.00
C ALA A 64 6.62 -15.46 7.06
N TRP A 65 6.17 -15.90 5.87
CA TRP A 65 5.56 -15.03 4.88
C TRP A 65 4.22 -15.60 4.42
N VAL A 66 3.23 -14.72 4.22
CA VAL A 66 2.00 -15.03 3.49
C VAL A 66 1.64 -13.85 2.59
N SER A 67 1.57 -14.10 1.28
CA SER A 67 0.91 -13.20 0.33
C SER A 67 -0.58 -13.52 0.31
N LEU A 68 -1.40 -12.55 0.67
CA LEU A 68 -2.84 -12.70 0.74
C LEU A 68 -3.48 -12.52 -0.64
N ASP A 69 -4.66 -13.11 -0.83
CA ASP A 69 -5.51 -12.88 -2.00
C ASP A 69 -6.98 -12.86 -1.59
N SER A 70 -7.88 -12.55 -2.53
CA SER A 70 -9.31 -12.42 -2.26
C SER A 70 -9.96 -13.69 -1.69
N SER A 71 -9.35 -14.86 -1.86
CA SER A 71 -9.88 -16.10 -1.27
C SER A 71 -9.67 -16.17 0.24
N ASP A 72 -8.76 -15.38 0.81
CA ASP A 72 -8.47 -15.38 2.25
C ASP A 72 -9.46 -14.54 3.06
N ASN A 73 -10.53 -14.04 2.44
CA ASN A 73 -11.65 -13.39 3.13
C ASN A 73 -12.48 -14.36 3.99
N ASP A 74 -12.34 -15.67 3.78
CA ASP A 74 -12.90 -16.70 4.66
C ASP A 74 -12.08 -16.79 5.97
N PRO A 75 -12.70 -16.59 7.15
CA PRO A 75 -12.00 -16.60 8.44
C PRO A 75 -11.15 -17.85 8.73
N LEU A 76 -11.68 -19.03 8.42
CA LEU A 76 -11.00 -20.30 8.72
C LEU A 76 -9.82 -20.52 7.76
N ARG A 77 -9.98 -20.12 6.50
CA ARG A 77 -8.89 -20.09 5.52
C ARG A 77 -7.82 -19.10 5.90
N PHE A 78 -8.18 -17.89 6.35
CA PHE A 78 -7.23 -16.90 6.84
C PHE A 78 -6.39 -17.46 7.99
N ILE A 79 -7.03 -18.05 9.00
CA ILE A 79 -6.34 -18.69 10.13
C ILE A 79 -5.42 -19.81 9.63
N ARG A 80 -5.87 -20.62 8.65
CA ARG A 80 -5.04 -21.66 8.05
C ARG A 80 -3.84 -21.10 7.32
N CYS A 81 -3.98 -20.02 6.55
CA CYS A 81 -2.89 -19.34 5.86
C CYS A 81 -1.87 -18.78 6.88
N PHE A 82 -2.35 -18.16 7.96
CA PHE A 82 -1.53 -17.68 9.07
C PHE A 82 -0.72 -18.81 9.72
N ILE A 83 -1.37 -19.93 10.06
CA ILE A 83 -0.68 -21.10 10.64
C ILE A 83 0.31 -21.70 9.64
N SER A 84 -0.09 -21.85 8.37
CA SER A 84 0.76 -22.44 7.33
C SER A 84 2.03 -21.62 7.09
N ALA A 85 1.93 -20.29 7.13
CA ALA A 85 3.08 -19.40 7.08
C ALA A 85 4.03 -19.64 8.25
N LEU A 86 3.51 -19.69 9.48
CA LEU A 86 4.33 -19.97 10.67
C LEU A 86 4.96 -21.37 10.63
N GLN A 87 4.28 -22.36 10.05
CA GLN A 87 4.80 -23.73 9.92
C GLN A 87 6.05 -23.82 9.03
N THR A 88 6.30 -22.85 8.16
CA THR A 88 7.53 -22.78 7.35
C THR A 88 8.80 -22.63 8.20
N ILE A 89 8.68 -22.05 9.39
CA ILE A 89 9.79 -21.79 10.32
C ILE A 89 9.63 -22.51 11.67
N ILE A 90 8.39 -22.87 12.06
CA ILE A 90 8.06 -23.60 13.29
C ILE A 90 7.16 -24.79 12.91
N PRO A 91 7.71 -25.93 12.46
CA PRO A 91 6.93 -27.02 11.84
C PRO A 91 5.82 -27.64 12.69
N HIS A 92 5.82 -27.41 14.01
CA HIS A 92 4.86 -27.99 14.95
C HIS A 92 3.72 -27.04 15.35
N ILE A 93 3.83 -25.75 15.02
CA ILE A 93 2.83 -24.75 15.38
C ILE A 93 1.48 -25.05 14.70
N GLY A 94 0.40 -24.89 15.44
CA GLY A 94 -0.98 -25.02 15.00
C GLY A 94 -1.38 -26.41 14.49
N ARG A 95 -0.58 -27.47 14.69
CA ARG A 95 -0.92 -28.82 14.17
C ARG A 95 -2.26 -29.33 14.71
N GLY A 96 -2.49 -29.19 16.01
CA GLY A 96 -3.78 -29.55 16.63
C GLY A 96 -4.92 -28.70 16.09
N ILE A 97 -4.67 -27.41 15.89
CA ILE A 97 -5.65 -26.44 15.37
C ILE A 97 -6.02 -26.76 13.92
N THR A 98 -5.04 -27.07 13.05
CA THR A 98 -5.31 -27.39 11.64
C THR A 98 -6.24 -28.58 11.47
N GLY A 99 -6.12 -29.61 12.31
CA GLY A 99 -7.04 -30.75 12.28
C GLY A 99 -8.45 -30.40 12.72
N ILE A 100 -8.59 -29.45 13.64
CA ILE A 100 -9.89 -28.97 14.14
C ILE A 100 -10.58 -28.07 13.11
N LEU A 101 -9.83 -27.26 12.37
CA LEU A 101 -10.36 -26.41 11.29
C LEU A 101 -11.03 -27.21 10.16
N ASP A 102 -10.67 -28.48 9.99
CA ASP A 102 -11.26 -29.38 8.99
C ASP A 102 -12.47 -30.17 9.51
N SER A 103 -12.86 -29.97 10.78
CA SER A 103 -14.02 -30.63 11.37
C SER A 103 -15.35 -30.09 10.80
N PRO A 104 -16.42 -30.92 10.75
CA PRO A 104 -17.74 -30.48 10.27
C PRO A 104 -18.38 -29.38 11.13
N SER A 105 -17.95 -29.28 12.38
CA SER A 105 -18.40 -28.28 13.35
C SER A 105 -17.17 -27.77 14.09
N PRO A 106 -16.44 -26.82 13.49
CA PRO A 106 -15.27 -26.24 14.14
C PRO A 106 -15.70 -25.50 15.41
N PRO A 107 -14.86 -25.48 16.45
CA PRO A 107 -15.08 -24.65 17.62
C PRO A 107 -15.20 -23.17 17.24
N PRO A 108 -15.73 -22.33 18.15
CA PRO A 108 -15.74 -20.90 17.97
C PRO A 108 -14.35 -20.36 17.64
N VAL A 109 -14.28 -19.37 16.75
CA VAL A 109 -13.03 -18.73 16.30
C VAL A 109 -12.19 -18.25 17.47
N GLU A 110 -12.79 -17.66 18.51
CA GLU A 110 -12.08 -17.18 19.70
C GLU A 110 -11.31 -18.30 20.44
N THR A 111 -11.89 -19.50 20.52
CA THR A 111 -11.21 -20.68 21.11
C THR A 111 -10.00 -21.08 20.28
N ILE A 112 -10.14 -21.05 18.95
CA ILE A 112 -9.06 -21.34 18.01
C ILE A 112 -7.92 -20.33 18.16
N LEU A 113 -8.24 -19.03 18.21
CA LEU A 113 -7.25 -17.96 18.37
C LEU A 113 -6.56 -18.04 19.73
N SER A 114 -7.29 -18.33 20.80
CA SER A 114 -6.73 -18.49 22.15
C SER A 114 -5.73 -19.65 22.20
N ALA A 115 -6.06 -20.79 21.57
CA ALA A 115 -5.14 -21.91 21.44
C ALA A 115 -3.86 -21.51 20.66
N LEU A 116 -4.03 -20.80 19.54
CA LEU A 116 -2.90 -20.35 18.72
C LEU A 116 -1.99 -19.37 19.47
N VAL A 117 -2.56 -18.41 20.19
CA VAL A 117 -1.81 -17.45 21.02
C VAL A 117 -1.02 -18.19 22.11
N ASN A 118 -1.60 -19.19 22.75
CA ASN A 118 -0.91 -19.98 23.76
C ASN A 118 0.26 -20.78 23.17
N GLU A 119 0.12 -21.33 21.97
CA GLU A 119 1.23 -21.98 21.26
C GLU A 119 2.32 -20.97 20.85
N LEU A 120 1.93 -19.76 20.43
CA LEU A 120 2.89 -18.69 20.12
C LEU A 120 3.64 -18.20 21.38
N ALA A 121 3.00 -18.21 22.55
CA ALA A 121 3.61 -17.73 23.80
C ALA A 121 4.82 -18.56 24.23
N VAL A 122 4.85 -19.84 23.87
CA VAL A 122 5.91 -20.79 24.25
C VAL A 122 7.03 -20.91 23.22
N ILE A 123 7.00 -20.14 22.12
CA ILE A 123 8.07 -20.21 21.11
C ILE A 123 9.41 -19.71 21.69
N ASP A 124 10.52 -20.33 21.28
CA ASP A 124 11.84 -19.99 21.82
C ASP A 124 12.44 -18.76 21.14
N LYS A 125 12.31 -18.68 19.82
CA LYS A 125 12.98 -17.66 18.99
C LYS A 125 12.08 -16.45 18.77
N LYS A 126 12.70 -15.27 18.62
CA LYS A 126 12.01 -14.10 18.09
C LYS A 126 11.67 -14.34 16.62
N THR A 127 10.40 -14.24 16.29
CA THR A 127 9.84 -14.62 14.99
C THR A 127 9.13 -13.42 14.38
N ILE A 128 9.27 -13.27 13.07
CA ILE A 128 8.51 -12.28 12.30
C ILE A 128 7.52 -13.02 11.42
N LEU A 129 6.31 -12.49 11.34
CA LEU A 129 5.33 -12.89 10.33
C LEU A 129 5.06 -11.70 9.41
N VAL A 130 5.22 -11.90 8.11
CA VAL A 130 4.86 -10.93 7.07
C VAL A 130 3.54 -11.33 6.44
N MET A 131 2.61 -10.38 6.40
CA MET A 131 1.34 -10.46 5.67
C MET A 131 1.38 -9.43 4.55
N ASP A 132 1.63 -9.90 3.34
CA ASP A 132 1.72 -9.07 2.14
C ASP A 132 0.36 -8.98 1.46
N ASP A 133 0.05 -7.80 0.90
CA ASP A 133 -1.18 -7.52 0.17
C ASP A 133 -2.49 -7.58 1.01
N TYR A 134 -2.46 -7.09 2.26
CA TYR A 134 -3.62 -7.13 3.17
C TYR A 134 -4.87 -6.39 2.67
N HIS A 135 -4.72 -5.38 1.81
CA HIS A 135 -5.85 -4.70 1.12
C HIS A 135 -6.76 -5.63 0.30
N LEU A 136 -6.37 -6.88 0.04
CA LEU A 136 -7.26 -7.88 -0.60
C LEU A 136 -8.24 -8.53 0.39
N ILE A 137 -8.11 -8.21 1.68
CA ILE A 137 -9.01 -8.61 2.75
C ILE A 137 -10.03 -7.51 2.98
N GLU A 138 -11.28 -7.78 2.61
CA GLU A 138 -12.45 -6.92 2.80
C GLU A 138 -13.33 -7.40 3.97
N SER A 139 -13.04 -8.60 4.50
CA SER A 139 -13.83 -9.25 5.54
C SER A 139 -13.59 -8.65 6.93
N HIS A 140 -14.63 -8.04 7.50
CA HIS A 140 -14.58 -7.50 8.87
C HIS A 140 -14.29 -8.57 9.93
N GLU A 141 -14.70 -9.82 9.71
CA GLU A 141 -14.39 -10.93 10.61
C GLU A 141 -12.89 -11.24 10.62
N VAL A 142 -12.22 -11.13 9.47
CA VAL A 142 -10.76 -11.28 9.38
C VAL A 142 -10.05 -10.12 10.08
N ASP A 143 -10.54 -8.89 9.94
CA ASP A 143 -10.01 -7.75 10.69
C ASP A 143 -10.10 -7.96 12.21
N GLN A 144 -11.23 -8.49 12.70
CA GLN A 144 -11.41 -8.81 14.12
C GLN A 144 -10.44 -9.92 14.58
N ILE A 145 -10.24 -10.95 13.76
CA ILE A 145 -9.25 -12.01 14.03
C ILE A 145 -7.85 -11.41 14.15
N LEU A 146 -7.46 -10.56 13.19
CA LEU A 146 -6.12 -9.98 13.18
C LEU A 146 -5.92 -9.00 14.34
N ALA A 147 -6.94 -8.19 14.67
CA ALA A 147 -6.93 -7.32 15.83
C ALA A 147 -6.77 -8.10 17.14
N PHE A 148 -7.51 -9.21 17.31
CA PHE A 148 -7.36 -10.11 18.47
C PHE A 148 -5.95 -10.67 18.57
N LEU A 149 -5.40 -11.16 17.45
CA LEU A 149 -4.04 -11.69 17.41
C LEU A 149 -3.02 -10.63 17.83
N ILE A 150 -3.04 -9.44 17.20
CA ILE A 150 -2.12 -8.34 17.54
C ILE A 150 -2.24 -7.94 19.02
N GLU A 151 -3.46 -7.87 19.56
CA GLU A 151 -3.67 -7.52 20.97
C GLU A 151 -3.02 -8.54 21.92
N HIS A 152 -2.97 -9.82 21.55
CA HIS A 152 -2.47 -10.91 22.38
C HIS A 152 -1.12 -11.50 21.94
N LEU A 153 -0.49 -10.99 20.88
CA LEU A 153 0.81 -11.47 20.41
C LEU A 153 1.85 -11.40 21.56
N PRO A 154 2.60 -12.49 21.80
CA PRO A 154 3.66 -12.50 22.80
C PRO A 154 4.85 -11.62 22.33
N PRO A 155 5.70 -11.12 23.24
CA PRO A 155 6.82 -10.21 22.90
C PRO A 155 7.87 -10.78 21.92
N LYS A 156 7.82 -12.08 21.65
CA LYS A 156 8.71 -12.77 20.71
C LYS A 156 8.17 -12.76 19.28
N VAL A 157 6.92 -12.40 19.05
CA VAL A 157 6.32 -12.36 17.71
C VAL A 157 6.12 -10.92 17.29
N HIS A 158 6.62 -10.58 16.10
CA HIS A 158 6.42 -9.30 15.46
C HIS A 158 5.66 -9.49 14.15
N LEU A 159 4.64 -8.67 13.91
CA LEU A 159 3.87 -8.71 12.67
C LEU A 159 4.31 -7.59 11.74
N VAL A 160 4.49 -7.88 10.45
CA VAL A 160 4.67 -6.90 9.39
C VAL A 160 3.50 -7.02 8.43
N ILE A 161 2.77 -5.93 8.20
CA ILE A 161 1.66 -5.88 7.24
C ILE A 161 2.03 -4.93 6.11
N THR A 162 1.87 -5.38 4.87
CA THR A 162 1.85 -4.47 3.71
C THR A 162 0.41 -4.32 3.21
N THR A 163 0.02 -3.10 2.87
CA THR A 163 -1.34 -2.81 2.39
C THR A 163 -1.36 -1.58 1.48
N ARG A 164 -2.38 -1.50 0.61
CA ARG A 164 -2.62 -0.32 -0.24
C ARG A 164 -3.45 0.75 0.45
N GLU A 165 -4.22 0.38 1.46
CA GLU A 165 -5.14 1.27 2.18
C GLU A 165 -5.05 1.05 3.69
N ASP A 166 -5.53 2.04 4.46
CA ASP A 166 -5.59 1.92 5.91
C ASP A 166 -6.50 0.74 6.31
N PRO A 167 -5.96 -0.29 6.99
CA PRO A 167 -6.76 -1.43 7.37
C PRO A 167 -7.70 -1.05 8.52
N ASN A 168 -8.83 -1.76 8.65
CA ASN A 168 -9.79 -1.56 9.74
C ASN A 168 -9.30 -2.15 11.08
N LEU A 169 -8.07 -1.82 11.46
CA LEU A 169 -7.42 -2.20 12.69
C LEU A 169 -7.39 -1.00 13.66
N PRO A 170 -7.31 -1.22 14.99
CA PRO A 170 -7.27 -0.15 15.97
C PRO A 170 -5.88 0.54 16.03
N VAL A 171 -5.35 1.00 14.88
CA VAL A 171 -4.00 1.56 14.72
C VAL A 171 -3.79 2.78 15.62
N ALA A 172 -4.79 3.66 15.73
CA ALA A 172 -4.72 4.84 16.61
C ALA A 172 -4.48 4.45 18.09
N ARG A 173 -5.13 3.37 18.55
CA ARG A 173 -4.93 2.83 19.91
C ARG A 173 -3.53 2.23 20.06
N MET A 174 -3.06 1.51 19.05
CA MET A 174 -1.70 0.95 19.05
C MET A 174 -0.63 2.06 19.07
N ARG A 175 -0.86 3.15 18.33
CA ARG A 175 0.01 4.33 18.31
C ARG A 175 0.12 4.97 19.70
N ALA A 176 -1.02 5.16 20.38
CA ALA A 176 -1.04 5.69 21.74
C ALA A 176 -0.34 4.78 22.78
N ARG A 177 -0.18 3.48 22.46
CA ARG A 177 0.50 2.49 23.33
C ARG A 177 1.95 2.19 22.90
N ASP A 178 2.48 2.90 21.91
CA ASP A 178 3.80 2.62 21.32
C ASP A 178 3.94 1.17 20.79
N GLN A 179 2.86 0.64 20.20
CA GLN A 179 2.77 -0.76 19.73
C GLN A 179 2.88 -0.92 18.22
N VAL A 180 2.94 0.18 17.45
CA VAL A 180 3.01 0.17 15.99
C VAL A 180 4.12 1.08 15.45
N THR A 181 4.83 0.60 14.44
CA THR A 181 5.67 1.40 13.55
C THR A 181 4.95 1.56 12.23
N GLU A 182 4.80 2.79 11.72
CA GLU A 182 4.09 3.05 10.46
C GLU A 182 5.06 3.59 9.41
N LEU A 183 5.04 3.00 8.20
CA LEU A 183 5.70 3.54 7.02
C LEU A 183 4.64 3.89 5.98
N ARG A 184 4.57 5.17 5.60
CA ARG A 184 3.57 5.74 4.71
C ARG A 184 4.13 6.04 3.33
N ALA A 185 3.27 6.41 2.39
CA ALA A 185 3.67 6.75 1.01
C ALA A 185 4.81 7.79 0.97
N SER A 186 4.76 8.83 1.81
CA SER A 186 5.82 9.83 1.92
C SER A 186 7.16 9.26 2.37
N ASP A 187 7.15 8.27 3.28
CA ASP A 187 8.37 7.58 3.70
C ASP A 187 8.89 6.68 2.56
N LEU A 188 7.98 6.01 1.85
CA LEU A 188 8.30 5.10 0.77
C LEU A 188 8.64 5.79 -0.56
N SER A 189 8.34 7.08 -0.74
CA SER A 189 8.81 7.84 -1.90
C SER A 189 10.33 7.83 -1.97
N PHE A 190 10.88 7.73 -3.17
CA PHE A 190 12.30 7.96 -3.38
C PHE A 190 12.64 9.42 -3.09
N ASN A 191 13.65 9.63 -2.26
CA ASN A 191 14.30 10.94 -2.18
C ASN A 191 15.19 11.16 -3.41
N LEU A 192 15.73 12.38 -3.56
CA LEU A 192 16.57 12.75 -4.71
C LEU A 192 17.79 11.82 -4.91
N SER A 193 18.40 11.35 -3.82
CA SER A 193 19.54 10.42 -3.88
C SER A 193 19.10 9.04 -4.38
N GLU A 194 18.01 8.51 -3.82
CA GLU A 194 17.41 7.22 -4.22
C GLU A 194 16.94 7.26 -5.68
N ALA A 195 16.34 8.37 -6.12
CA ALA A 195 15.93 8.59 -7.50
C ALA A 195 17.14 8.67 -8.45
N GLY A 196 18.23 9.32 -8.05
CA GLY A 196 19.47 9.38 -8.82
C GLY A 196 20.11 8.00 -9.00
N GLU A 197 20.23 7.23 -7.92
CA GLU A 197 20.73 5.84 -7.96
C GLU A 197 19.83 4.97 -8.85
N PHE A 198 18.52 5.10 -8.73
CA PHE A 198 17.58 4.37 -9.58
C PHE A 198 17.76 4.70 -11.07
N LEU A 199 17.76 5.98 -11.42
CA LEU A 199 17.78 6.42 -12.82
C LEU A 199 19.15 6.17 -13.49
N ASN A 200 20.25 6.40 -12.77
CA ASN A 200 21.59 6.31 -13.35
C ASN A 200 22.28 4.98 -13.07
N ASP A 201 22.16 4.41 -11.87
CA ASP A 201 22.88 3.19 -11.52
C ASP A 201 22.09 1.94 -11.86
N VAL A 202 20.77 1.93 -11.65
CA VAL A 202 19.91 0.80 -12.01
C VAL A 202 19.49 0.86 -13.48
N MET A 203 18.96 2.00 -13.92
CA MET A 203 18.37 2.17 -15.26
C MET A 203 19.37 2.60 -16.34
N LYS A 204 20.59 3.02 -15.96
CA LYS A 204 21.70 3.37 -16.86
C LYS A 204 21.39 4.51 -17.84
N LEU A 205 20.67 5.54 -17.39
CA LEU A 205 20.26 6.65 -18.23
C LEU A 205 21.26 7.81 -18.30
N ASN A 206 22.22 7.90 -17.38
CA ASN A 206 23.24 8.96 -17.31
C ASN A 206 22.65 10.38 -17.37
N LEU A 207 21.53 10.61 -16.67
CA LEU A 207 20.86 11.90 -16.59
C LEU A 207 21.65 12.89 -15.73
N LYS A 208 21.52 14.19 -16.05
CA LYS A 208 22.06 15.27 -15.23
C LYS A 208 21.26 15.40 -13.93
N GLN A 209 21.86 16.01 -12.90
CA GLN A 209 21.16 16.21 -11.63
C GLN A 209 19.88 17.05 -11.76
N GLU A 210 19.87 18.05 -12.65
CA GLU A 210 18.68 18.87 -12.92
C GLU A 210 17.54 18.04 -13.51
N ASP A 211 17.86 17.11 -14.41
CA ASP A 211 16.91 16.19 -15.04
C ASP A 211 16.34 15.20 -14.01
N ILE A 212 17.20 14.68 -13.12
CA ILE A 212 16.80 13.80 -12.01
C ILE A 212 15.85 14.54 -11.05
N ALA A 213 16.20 15.77 -10.66
CA ALA A 213 15.37 16.59 -9.77
C ALA A 213 14.02 16.94 -10.41
N SER A 214 14.01 17.22 -11.72
CA SER A 214 12.77 17.47 -12.46
C SER A 214 11.86 16.24 -12.47
N LEU A 215 12.40 15.05 -12.74
CA LEU A 215 11.65 13.79 -12.69
C LEU A 215 11.17 13.45 -11.29
N GLU A 216 12.02 13.61 -10.27
CA GLU A 216 11.65 13.35 -8.87
C GLU A 216 10.51 14.27 -8.43
N ASN A 217 10.57 15.57 -8.72
CA ASN A 217 9.50 16.53 -8.38
C ASN A 217 8.18 16.23 -9.11
N ARG A 218 8.24 15.82 -10.39
CA ARG A 218 7.04 15.46 -11.18
C ARG A 218 6.41 14.15 -10.71
N THR A 219 7.25 13.20 -10.30
CA THR A 219 6.80 11.89 -9.82
C THR A 219 6.56 11.86 -8.31
N GLU A 220 6.93 12.92 -7.58
CA GLU A 220 6.96 13.00 -6.11
C GLU A 220 7.65 11.77 -5.47
N GLY A 221 8.72 11.28 -6.12
CA GLY A 221 9.46 10.09 -5.71
C GLY A 221 8.70 8.76 -5.91
N TRP A 222 7.55 8.75 -6.59
CA TRP A 222 6.80 7.53 -6.86
C TRP A 222 7.61 6.56 -7.73
N ILE A 223 8.00 5.42 -7.15
CA ILE A 223 8.95 4.47 -7.74
C ILE A 223 8.45 3.95 -9.10
N THR A 224 7.18 3.55 -9.20
CA THR A 224 6.61 3.13 -10.48
C THR A 224 6.55 4.29 -11.48
N GLY A 225 6.23 5.51 -11.06
CA GLY A 225 6.28 6.70 -11.91
C GLY A 225 7.67 6.92 -12.52
N LEU A 226 8.71 6.86 -11.67
CA LEU A 226 10.11 6.93 -12.11
C LEU A 226 10.49 5.78 -13.04
N GLN A 227 10.00 4.56 -12.76
CA GLN A 227 10.25 3.39 -13.62
C GLN A 227 9.63 3.58 -15.01
N LEU A 228 8.39 4.06 -15.10
CA LEU A 228 7.69 4.30 -16.36
C LEU A 228 8.33 5.46 -17.14
N ALA A 229 8.77 6.52 -16.45
CA ALA A 229 9.59 7.58 -17.04
C ALA A 229 10.89 7.02 -17.63
N ALA A 230 11.60 6.19 -16.86
CA ALA A 230 12.86 5.60 -17.26
C ALA A 230 12.73 4.64 -18.45
N ILE A 231 11.63 3.88 -18.53
CA ILE A 231 11.33 3.04 -19.70
C ILE A 231 11.10 3.92 -20.94
N SER A 232 10.37 5.03 -20.80
CA SER A 232 10.07 5.96 -21.89
C SER A 232 11.31 6.72 -22.41
N LEU A 233 12.30 6.92 -21.54
CA LEU A 233 13.55 7.60 -21.84
C LEU A 233 14.54 6.74 -22.64
N ARG A 234 14.38 5.41 -22.63
CA ARG A 234 15.29 4.52 -23.35
C ARG A 234 15.21 4.77 -24.85
N GLY A 235 16.34 5.12 -25.45
CA GLY A 235 16.45 5.40 -26.89
C GLY A 235 16.07 6.84 -27.28
N GLN A 236 15.75 7.71 -26.32
CA GLN A 236 15.53 9.14 -26.61
C GLN A 236 16.86 9.83 -26.90
N LYS A 237 16.88 10.66 -27.95
CA LYS A 237 18.06 11.44 -28.35
C LYS A 237 18.25 12.70 -27.51
N GLU A 238 17.14 13.27 -27.02
CA GLU A 238 17.09 14.51 -26.23
C GLU A 238 16.36 14.25 -24.89
N PRO A 239 17.00 13.60 -23.90
CA PRO A 239 16.36 13.25 -22.63
C PRO A 239 15.77 14.46 -21.88
N GLY A 240 16.44 15.61 -21.92
CA GLY A 240 15.99 16.82 -21.23
C GLY A 240 14.67 17.38 -21.79
N GLU A 241 14.44 17.30 -23.10
CA GLU A 241 13.16 17.72 -23.70
C GLU A 241 12.02 16.80 -23.28
N PHE A 242 12.26 15.49 -23.30
CA PHE A 242 11.29 14.51 -22.84
C PHE A 242 10.90 14.76 -21.37
N ILE A 243 11.89 14.98 -20.51
CA ILE A 243 11.67 15.21 -19.06
C ILE A 243 10.87 16.50 -18.82
N ARG A 244 11.12 17.56 -19.59
CA ARG A 244 10.32 18.79 -19.51
C ARG A 244 8.85 18.57 -19.87
N GLY A 245 8.58 17.66 -20.80
CA GLY A 245 7.23 17.26 -21.20
C GLY A 245 6.60 16.18 -20.32
N PHE A 246 7.34 15.60 -19.37
CA PHE A 246 6.87 14.43 -18.63
C PHE A 246 5.73 14.76 -17.68
N SER A 247 4.53 14.27 -17.98
CA SER A 247 3.32 14.42 -17.19
C SER A 247 2.59 13.10 -17.00
N GLY A 248 1.50 13.13 -16.22
CA GLY A 248 0.58 12.00 -16.10
C GLY A 248 -0.08 11.57 -17.41
N SER A 249 0.03 12.38 -18.46
CA SER A 249 -0.52 12.11 -19.78
C SER A 249 0.34 11.21 -20.67
N HIS A 250 1.54 10.85 -20.23
CA HIS A 250 2.36 9.89 -20.97
C HIS A 250 1.73 8.50 -20.98
N HIS A 251 1.69 7.88 -22.16
CA HIS A 251 1.01 6.59 -22.42
C HIS A 251 1.22 5.55 -21.31
N PHE A 252 2.45 5.24 -20.93
CA PHE A 252 2.71 4.21 -19.91
C PHE A 252 2.23 4.60 -18.50
N VAL A 253 2.32 5.88 -18.12
CA VAL A 253 1.82 6.38 -16.83
C VAL A 253 0.29 6.34 -16.81
N LEU A 254 -0.29 6.80 -17.92
CA LEU A 254 -1.72 6.81 -18.14
C LEU A 254 -2.30 5.39 -18.06
N ASP A 255 -1.77 4.43 -18.81
CA ASP A 255 -2.23 3.04 -18.79
C ASP A 255 -2.19 2.45 -17.38
N TYR A 256 -1.06 2.63 -16.68
CA TYR A 256 -0.89 2.13 -15.33
C TYR A 256 -1.93 2.72 -14.37
N LEU A 257 -2.02 4.06 -14.29
CA LEU A 257 -2.93 4.71 -13.34
C LEU A 257 -4.40 4.40 -13.67
N ILE A 258 -4.73 4.18 -14.94
CA ILE A 258 -6.06 3.77 -15.34
C ILE A 258 -6.37 2.37 -14.83
N GLU A 259 -5.47 1.41 -15.05
CA GLU A 259 -5.71 0.00 -14.74
C GLU A 259 -5.62 -0.30 -13.24
N GLU A 260 -4.61 0.26 -12.58
CA GLU A 260 -4.31 -0.02 -11.17
C GLU A 260 -5.05 0.90 -10.19
N VAL A 261 -5.49 2.08 -10.62
CA VAL A 261 -6.16 3.06 -9.74
C VAL A 261 -7.60 3.27 -10.19
N ILE A 262 -7.83 3.86 -11.36
CA ILE A 262 -9.16 4.35 -11.75
C ILE A 262 -10.17 3.22 -11.98
N LYS A 263 -9.82 2.19 -12.75
CA LYS A 263 -10.73 1.08 -13.08
C LYS A 263 -11.13 0.25 -11.86
N GLN A 264 -10.37 0.33 -10.78
CA GLN A 264 -10.67 -0.35 -9.52
C GLN A 264 -11.70 0.41 -8.68
N GLN A 265 -12.00 1.67 -9.02
CA GLN A 265 -12.93 2.48 -8.23
C GLN A 265 -14.37 2.34 -8.70
N GLU A 266 -15.31 2.49 -7.77
CA GLU A 266 -16.72 2.64 -8.10
C GLU A 266 -16.98 3.86 -8.99
N SER A 267 -18.02 3.78 -9.83
CA SER A 267 -18.36 4.84 -10.80
C SER A 267 -18.53 6.22 -10.15
N HIS A 268 -19.13 6.27 -8.96
CA HIS A 268 -19.37 7.51 -8.24
C HIS A 268 -18.06 8.16 -7.72
N ILE A 269 -17.05 7.35 -7.39
CA ILE A 269 -15.70 7.81 -7.01
C ILE A 269 -14.95 8.29 -8.25
N GLN A 270 -15.01 7.55 -9.36
CA GLN A 270 -14.40 7.97 -10.62
C GLN A 270 -14.91 9.35 -11.07
N SER A 271 -16.23 9.57 -11.02
CA SER A 271 -16.83 10.88 -11.35
C SER A 271 -16.35 11.98 -10.42
N PHE A 272 -16.27 11.71 -9.11
CA PHE A 272 -15.76 12.69 -8.14
C PHE A 272 -14.30 13.08 -8.43
N LEU A 273 -13.43 12.10 -8.67
CA LEU A 273 -12.02 12.32 -9.01
C LEU A 273 -11.88 13.17 -10.28
N LEU A 274 -12.65 12.86 -11.32
CA LEU A 274 -12.61 13.59 -12.59
C LEU A 274 -13.08 15.02 -12.45
N CYS A 275 -14.27 15.25 -11.88
CA CYS A 275 -14.85 16.59 -11.78
C CYS A 275 -14.00 17.52 -10.88
N THR A 276 -13.50 17.00 -9.77
CA THR A 276 -12.68 17.79 -8.83
C THR A 276 -11.23 18.00 -9.31
N SER A 277 -10.79 17.33 -10.38
CA SER A 277 -9.42 17.47 -10.91
C SER A 277 -9.08 18.86 -11.47
N ILE A 278 -10.10 19.68 -11.75
CA ILE A 278 -9.92 21.09 -12.13
C ILE A 278 -9.33 21.94 -11.00
N LEU A 279 -9.49 21.50 -9.76
CA LEU A 279 -9.02 22.20 -8.58
C LEU A 279 -7.54 21.87 -8.33
N GLU A 280 -6.71 22.90 -8.11
CA GLU A 280 -5.32 22.68 -7.66
C GLU A 280 -5.25 22.28 -6.18
N ARG A 281 -6.15 22.84 -5.38
CA ARG A 281 -6.37 22.52 -3.97
C ARG A 281 -7.85 22.39 -3.73
N MET A 282 -8.24 21.40 -2.94
CA MET A 282 -9.63 21.06 -2.69
C MET A 282 -9.88 20.93 -1.19
N CYS A 283 -11.07 21.32 -0.76
CA CYS A 283 -11.59 21.13 0.58
C CYS A 283 -13.03 20.64 0.48
N GLY A 284 -13.56 20.01 1.53
CA GLY A 284 -14.89 19.41 1.53
C GLY A 284 -16.00 20.33 0.98
N PRO A 285 -16.15 21.56 1.49
CA PRO A 285 -17.18 22.50 1.00
C PRO A 285 -17.05 22.88 -0.48
N LEU A 286 -15.82 23.01 -0.99
CA LEU A 286 -15.59 23.32 -2.41
C LEU A 286 -15.96 22.13 -3.30
N CYS A 287 -15.69 20.91 -2.83
CA CYS A 287 -16.11 19.70 -3.51
C CYS A 287 -17.63 19.48 -3.47
N ASP A 288 -18.30 19.89 -2.39
CA ASP A 288 -19.77 19.85 -2.30
C ASP A 288 -20.41 20.76 -3.34
N GLU A 289 -19.95 22.01 -3.40
CA GLU A 289 -20.42 23.00 -4.37
C GLU A 289 -20.19 22.53 -5.81
N LEU A 290 -18.96 22.11 -6.14
CA LEU A 290 -18.60 21.67 -7.48
C LEU A 290 -19.34 20.40 -7.93
N MET A 291 -19.81 19.58 -7.00
CA MET A 291 -20.51 18.33 -7.33
C MET A 291 -22.02 18.43 -7.11
N GLU A 292 -22.54 19.60 -6.77
CA GLU A 292 -23.95 19.82 -6.38
C GLU A 292 -24.43 18.82 -5.32
N ASN A 293 -23.55 18.43 -4.38
CA ASN A 293 -23.84 17.45 -3.35
C ASN A 293 -24.34 18.10 -2.05
N PRO A 294 -25.05 17.34 -1.18
CA PRO A 294 -25.37 17.80 0.17
C PRO A 294 -24.10 18.15 0.96
N ALA A 295 -24.16 19.22 1.76
CA ALA A 295 -23.05 19.68 2.59
C ALA A 295 -22.46 18.55 3.47
N GLY A 296 -21.14 18.45 3.46
CA GLY A 296 -20.35 17.44 4.19
C GLY A 296 -20.09 16.15 3.39
N THR A 297 -20.60 16.02 2.17
CA THR A 297 -20.36 14.84 1.32
C THR A 297 -18.94 14.83 0.77
N GLY A 298 -18.43 15.99 0.36
CA GLY A 298 -17.11 16.22 -0.19
C GLY A 298 -16.02 15.90 0.82
N GLN A 299 -16.19 16.35 2.08
CA GLN A 299 -15.23 16.03 3.15
C GLN A 299 -15.12 14.53 3.37
N LYS A 300 -16.26 13.82 3.48
CA LYS A 300 -16.26 12.35 3.63
C LYS A 300 -15.61 11.63 2.46
N LYS A 301 -15.83 12.10 1.23
CA LYS A 301 -15.16 11.56 0.04
C LYS A 301 -13.66 11.80 0.08
N LEU A 302 -13.20 12.99 0.45
CA LEU A 302 -11.77 13.29 0.58
C LEU A 302 -11.09 12.42 1.65
N GLU A 303 -11.74 12.25 2.80
CA GLU A 303 -11.27 11.35 3.87
C GLU A 303 -11.20 9.89 3.41
N TYR A 304 -12.20 9.43 2.66
CA TYR A 304 -12.18 8.10 2.04
C TYR A 304 -11.01 7.95 1.05
N LEU A 305 -10.82 8.92 0.15
CA LEU A 305 -9.74 8.89 -0.84
C LEU A 305 -8.35 8.91 -0.17
N GLU A 306 -8.20 9.64 0.93
CA GLU A 306 -7.00 9.63 1.76
C GLU A 306 -6.75 8.25 2.38
N GLN A 307 -7.76 7.66 3.04
CA GLN A 307 -7.67 6.33 3.68
C GLN A 307 -7.37 5.21 2.67
N ALA A 308 -7.98 5.29 1.48
CA ALA A 308 -7.76 4.38 0.37
C ALA A 308 -6.42 4.63 -0.37
N ASN A 309 -5.65 5.65 0.05
CA ASN A 309 -4.43 6.12 -0.63
C ASN A 309 -4.61 6.34 -2.14
N LEU A 310 -5.71 6.97 -2.57
CA LEU A 310 -6.02 7.22 -3.98
C LEU A 310 -5.33 8.49 -4.50
N PHE A 311 -4.03 8.61 -4.22
CA PHE A 311 -3.18 9.72 -4.68
C PHE A 311 -3.75 11.11 -4.28
N VAL A 312 -4.44 11.17 -3.14
CA VAL A 312 -4.92 12.40 -2.49
C VAL A 312 -4.05 12.67 -1.27
N ILE A 313 -3.52 13.88 -1.17
CA ILE A 313 -2.52 14.26 -0.17
C ILE A 313 -3.08 15.42 0.67
N PRO A 314 -3.18 15.26 2.00
CA PRO A 314 -3.56 16.36 2.89
C PRO A 314 -2.46 17.42 2.92
N LEU A 315 -2.87 18.69 2.93
CA LEU A 315 -1.99 19.86 2.94
C LEU A 315 -1.83 20.49 4.33
N ASP A 316 -2.65 20.07 5.29
CA ASP A 316 -2.63 20.55 6.66
C ASP A 316 -2.89 19.41 7.66
N SER A 317 -2.54 19.63 8.92
CA SER A 317 -2.70 18.65 9.99
C SER A 317 -4.15 18.40 10.39
N GLU A 318 -5.05 19.33 10.04
CA GLU A 318 -6.48 19.25 10.33
C GLU A 318 -7.27 18.56 9.22
N ARG A 319 -6.60 18.14 8.13
CA ARG A 319 -7.19 17.47 6.98
C ARG A 319 -8.33 18.28 6.35
N ARG A 320 -8.17 19.60 6.28
CA ARG A 320 -9.16 20.48 5.63
C ARG A 320 -8.87 20.68 4.15
N TRP A 321 -7.60 20.84 3.81
CA TRP A 321 -7.15 21.03 2.45
C TRP A 321 -6.40 19.82 1.94
N TYR A 322 -6.64 19.50 0.68
CA TYR A 322 -6.06 18.39 -0.04
C TYR A 322 -5.59 18.82 -1.43
N ARG A 323 -4.70 18.03 -2.03
CA ARG A 323 -4.38 18.07 -3.45
C ARG A 323 -4.29 16.67 -4.01
N TYR A 324 -4.42 16.55 -5.32
CA TYR A 324 -3.99 15.34 -6.02
C TYR A 324 -2.46 15.31 -6.15
N HIS A 325 -1.90 14.10 -6.21
CA HIS A 325 -0.54 13.88 -6.69
C HIS A 325 -0.39 14.38 -8.14
N HIS A 326 0.75 14.99 -8.49
CA HIS A 326 0.92 15.70 -9.76
C HIS A 326 0.56 14.86 -11.01
N LEU A 327 1.17 13.66 -11.16
CA LEU A 327 0.84 12.77 -12.29
C LEU A 327 -0.62 12.32 -12.31
N PHE A 328 -1.24 12.18 -11.15
CA PHE A 328 -2.64 11.75 -11.08
C PHE A 328 -3.58 12.90 -11.49
N ALA A 329 -3.28 14.13 -11.07
CA ALA A 329 -3.99 15.33 -11.49
C ALA A 329 -3.95 15.51 -13.01
N ASP A 330 -2.76 15.39 -13.62
CA ASP A 330 -2.57 15.51 -15.06
C ASP A 330 -3.42 14.49 -15.85
N LEU A 331 -3.43 13.23 -15.39
CA LEU A 331 -4.25 12.18 -15.98
C LEU A 331 -5.76 12.51 -15.89
N LEU A 332 -6.22 12.89 -14.70
CA LEU A 332 -7.64 13.16 -14.47
C LEU A 332 -8.12 14.33 -15.34
N ARG A 333 -7.33 15.41 -15.45
CA ARG A 333 -7.64 16.56 -16.30
C ARG A 333 -7.68 16.17 -17.78
N GLN A 334 -6.71 15.40 -18.25
CA GLN A 334 -6.71 14.92 -19.63
C GLN A 334 -7.94 14.08 -19.93
N ARG A 335 -8.35 13.22 -19.00
CA ARG A 335 -9.57 12.41 -19.15
C ARG A 335 -10.84 13.24 -19.14
N LEU A 336 -10.92 14.24 -18.25
CA LEU A 336 -12.07 15.15 -18.22
C LEU A 336 -12.29 15.84 -19.59
N HIS A 337 -11.20 16.23 -20.27
CA HIS A 337 -11.27 16.82 -21.62
C HIS A 337 -11.72 15.84 -22.72
N GLN A 338 -11.61 14.52 -22.50
CA GLN A 338 -12.02 13.49 -23.46
C GLN A 338 -13.48 13.06 -23.29
N ILE A 339 -14.14 13.45 -22.20
CA ILE A 339 -15.54 13.11 -21.94
C ILE A 339 -16.44 14.08 -22.74
N PRO A 340 -17.41 13.58 -23.55
CA PRO A 340 -18.30 14.43 -24.33
C PRO A 340 -19.09 15.40 -23.44
N PRO A 341 -19.48 16.59 -23.95
CA PRO A 341 -19.96 17.69 -23.14
C PRO A 341 -21.35 17.58 -22.50
N VAL A 342 -21.87 16.37 -22.31
CA VAL A 342 -23.11 16.14 -21.56
C VAL A 342 -22.91 16.33 -20.04
N LEU A 343 -21.65 16.40 -19.58
CA LEU A 343 -21.25 16.75 -18.21
C LEU A 343 -20.54 18.13 -18.12
N SER A 344 -20.34 18.83 -19.25
CA SER A 344 -19.57 20.08 -19.32
C SER A 344 -20.34 21.34 -18.95
N SER A 345 -21.62 21.23 -18.58
CA SER A 345 -22.39 22.38 -18.09
C SER A 345 -21.81 22.99 -16.81
N MET A 346 -20.89 22.30 -16.13
CA MET A 346 -20.21 22.78 -14.92
C MET A 346 -18.87 23.49 -15.18
N SER A 347 -18.35 23.44 -16.42
CA SER A 347 -16.98 23.90 -16.75
C SER A 347 -16.88 25.28 -17.42
N MET A 348 -17.98 26.03 -17.55
CA MET A 348 -17.98 27.31 -18.29
C MET A 348 -18.22 28.57 -17.46
N GLU A 349 -18.40 28.48 -16.14
CA GLU A 349 -18.52 29.66 -15.28
C GLU A 349 -17.54 29.56 -14.11
N MET A 350 -16.28 29.93 -14.32
CA MET A 350 -15.34 30.47 -13.33
C MET A 350 -13.92 30.40 -13.91
N THR A 351 -13.55 31.44 -14.66
CA THR A 351 -12.14 31.81 -14.91
C THR A 351 -11.86 33.11 -14.18
#